data_AF-A0A436R8Z8-F1
#
_entry.id   AF-A0A436R8Z8-F1
#
_cell.length_a   1.000
_cell.length_b   1.000
_cell.length_c   1.000
_cell.angle_alpha   90.00
_cell.angle_beta   90.00
_cell.angle_gamma   90.00
#
_symmetry.space_group_name_H-M   'P 1'
#
loop_
_entity.id
_entity.type
_entity.pdbx_description
1 polymer ?
#
loop_
_entity_poly.entity_id
_entity_poly.type
_entity_poly.pdbx_seq_one_letter_code
_entity_poly.pdbx_strand_id
1 'polypeptide(L)'
;ADRLADHLPWAALVAPGIVLNKDGSFQRTLRFRGPDLESATEAELVGICARANNALRRLGSGWALFFEAERIEALGYPASRFPDAASWLVDEERRAAFEGKVAHFESRYHLTLLFMPPADAQARAESSLVESHHSEGKRDWRQEMARFRDETDRVLDLLSGFMPEVRALDDAETLTYLHGTVSTRRHPVAVPETPIYLDGILVDAPLTGGLEPMLGDQHLRTLTILGFPNLTRPGILDALNHQDFAYRWMTRFIPLDKSEATKTLTRLRRQWFAKRKSIVAVLREVVTNEPVPLVDSDADNKALDADEALQALGGDHVGFGYLTTTVTVWDEDRQAAAEKLRAVERVINGLGFTTIRESVNAVEAWLGSLPGHVYANVRQPLVHTLNLAQLMPLSSVWAGPSANEHLAKVTQLEAPPLLFAETSGSTPFRLSTHVDDVGHMLIVGPTGAGKSVLLALIAMQFRRYGRAQVYVFDKGNSARAATLAMGGEHHALGADGSLAFQPLRNIGDH
;
A
#
# COMPACT_ATOMS: atom_id res chain seq x y z
N ALA A 1 16.53 18.91 -22.33
CA ALA A 1 16.69 18.06 -21.14
C ALA A 1 15.74 16.91 -21.38
N ASP A 2 16.23 15.92 -22.14
CA ASP A 2 15.35 15.04 -22.93
C ASP A 2 15.41 13.59 -22.41
N ARG A 3 16.08 13.36 -21.26
CA ARG A 3 16.27 12.03 -20.67
C ARG A 3 15.58 11.97 -19.32
N LEU A 4 14.81 10.91 -19.10
CA LEU A 4 14.11 10.66 -17.83
C LEU A 4 15.04 10.75 -16.62
N ALA A 5 16.27 10.24 -16.73
CA ALA A 5 17.30 10.30 -15.68
C ALA A 5 17.52 11.73 -15.13
N ASP A 6 17.43 12.76 -15.97
CA ASP A 6 17.63 14.16 -15.55
C ASP A 6 16.56 14.63 -14.56
N HIS A 7 15.35 14.03 -14.62
CA HIS A 7 14.22 14.34 -13.74
C HIS A 7 14.19 13.50 -12.47
N LEU A 8 14.94 12.39 -12.42
CA LEU A 8 14.90 11.49 -11.26
C LEU A 8 15.75 12.04 -10.11
N PRO A 9 15.24 11.99 -8.87
CA PRO A 9 15.94 12.55 -7.72
C PRO A 9 17.07 11.66 -7.21
N TRP A 10 17.13 10.37 -7.57
CA TRP A 10 18.01 9.40 -6.92
C TRP A 10 19.47 9.52 -7.36
N ALA A 11 20.40 9.75 -6.43
CA ALA A 11 21.82 9.91 -6.74
C ALA A 11 22.65 8.67 -6.39
N ALA A 12 22.57 8.18 -5.15
CA ALA A 12 23.42 7.09 -4.66
C ALA A 12 22.79 6.29 -3.51
N LEU A 13 23.16 5.02 -3.32
CA LEU A 13 22.96 4.33 -2.04
C LEU A 13 24.11 4.70 -1.10
N VAL A 14 23.79 5.23 0.07
CA VAL A 14 24.77 5.74 1.04
C VAL A 14 24.83 4.93 2.33
N ALA A 15 23.82 4.10 2.57
CA ALA A 15 23.73 3.12 3.64
C ALA A 15 22.69 2.04 3.26
N PRO A 16 22.61 0.89 3.95
CA PRO A 16 21.66 -0.17 3.62
C PRO A 16 20.22 0.33 3.50
N GLY A 17 19.64 0.24 2.30
CA GLY A 17 18.29 0.69 1.96
C GLY A 17 18.08 2.21 1.98
N ILE A 18 19.14 3.01 2.14
CA ILE A 18 19.07 4.49 2.21
C ILE A 18 19.66 5.11 0.95
N VAL A 19 18.81 5.83 0.24
CA VAL A 19 19.18 6.58 -0.97
C VAL A 19 19.42 8.05 -0.61
N LEU A 20 20.54 8.58 -1.10
CA LEU A 20 20.81 10.02 -1.17
C LEU A 20 20.23 10.55 -2.49
N ASN A 21 19.40 11.58 -2.40
CA ASN A 21 18.84 12.28 -3.54
C ASN A 21 19.77 13.43 -3.99
N LYS A 22 19.62 13.87 -5.24
CA LYS A 22 20.40 14.94 -5.89
C LYS A 22 20.27 16.29 -5.19
N ASP A 23 19.16 16.52 -4.49
CA ASP A 23 18.91 17.72 -3.70
C ASP A 23 19.55 17.68 -2.29
N GLY A 24 20.18 16.56 -1.93
CA GLY A 24 20.80 16.34 -0.62
C GLY A 24 19.86 15.71 0.42
N SER A 25 18.61 15.41 0.07
CA SER A 25 17.70 14.69 0.96
C SER A 25 18.03 13.20 1.05
N PHE A 26 17.70 12.59 2.17
CA PHE A 26 17.75 11.14 2.35
C PHE A 26 16.36 10.55 2.17
N GLN A 27 16.27 9.36 1.58
CA GLN A 27 15.04 8.58 1.55
C GLN A 27 15.29 7.12 1.94
N ARG A 28 14.27 6.50 2.55
CA ARG A 28 14.23 5.08 2.91
C ARG A 28 12.83 4.55 2.68
N THR A 29 12.73 3.37 2.07
CA THR A 29 11.45 2.75 1.72
C THR A 29 11.16 1.57 2.63
N LEU A 30 9.93 1.51 3.13
CA LEU A 30 9.37 0.38 3.84
C LEU A 30 8.38 -0.32 2.92
N ARG A 31 8.43 -1.66 2.88
CA ARG A 31 7.31 -2.47 2.39
C ARG A 31 6.38 -2.70 3.57
N PHE A 32 5.09 -2.60 3.34
CA PHE A 32 4.11 -2.89 4.37
C PHE A 32 2.92 -3.65 3.80
N ARG A 33 2.09 -4.15 4.71
CA ARG A 33 0.78 -4.68 4.37
C ARG A 33 -0.27 -4.09 5.30
N GLY A 34 -1.41 -3.75 4.72
CA GLY A 34 -2.58 -3.32 5.47
C GLY A 34 -3.21 -4.45 6.28
N PRO A 35 -4.00 -4.14 7.33
CA PRO A 35 -5.03 -5.08 7.79
C PRO A 35 -5.90 -5.56 6.62
N ASP A 36 -6.32 -6.83 6.67
CA ASP A 36 -7.27 -7.37 5.71
C ASP A 36 -8.66 -6.76 5.94
N LEU A 37 -9.16 -6.01 4.96
CA LEU A 37 -10.46 -5.34 5.06
C LEU A 37 -11.64 -6.31 5.06
N GLU A 38 -11.52 -7.44 4.38
CA GLU A 38 -12.64 -8.41 4.31
C GLU A 38 -12.91 -9.04 5.69
N SER A 39 -11.90 -9.03 6.58
CA SER A 39 -11.97 -9.65 7.90
C SER A 39 -12.02 -8.64 9.06
N ALA A 40 -11.69 -7.37 8.83
CA ALA A 40 -11.60 -6.34 9.87
C ALA A 40 -12.95 -5.68 10.18
N THR A 41 -13.23 -5.46 11.46
CA THR A 41 -14.38 -4.69 11.94
C THR A 41 -14.15 -3.18 11.77
N GLU A 42 -15.22 -2.39 11.68
CA GLU A 42 -15.11 -0.92 11.60
C GLU A 42 -14.32 -0.32 12.78
N ALA A 43 -14.50 -0.86 13.99
CA ALA A 43 -13.79 -0.41 15.18
C ALA A 43 -12.28 -0.68 15.10
N GLU A 44 -11.87 -1.82 14.55
CA GLU A 44 -10.46 -2.14 14.33
C GLU A 44 -9.83 -1.18 13.31
N LEU A 45 -10.53 -0.89 12.21
CA LEU A 45 -10.05 0.05 11.20
C LEU A 45 -9.89 1.48 11.74
N VAL A 46 -10.85 1.94 12.55
CA VAL A 46 -10.74 3.24 13.24
C VAL A 46 -9.54 3.25 14.18
N GLY A 47 -9.33 2.17 14.95
CA GLY A 47 -8.17 2.03 15.83
C GLY A 47 -6.84 2.06 15.08
N ILE A 48 -6.77 1.46 13.89
CA ILE A 48 -5.59 1.47 13.01
C ILE A 48 -5.33 2.88 12.49
N CYS A 49 -6.35 3.59 11.99
CA CYS A 49 -6.19 4.97 11.55
C CYS A 49 -5.72 5.89 12.69
N ALA A 50 -6.19 5.69 13.93
CA ALA A 50 -5.75 6.44 15.09
C ALA A 50 -4.26 6.18 15.43
N ARG A 51 -3.82 4.92 15.36
CA ARG A 51 -2.40 4.55 15.55
C ARG A 51 -1.51 5.12 14.44
N ALA A 52 -1.96 5.04 13.19
CA ALA A 52 -1.28 5.67 12.06
C ALA A 52 -1.16 7.19 12.24
N ASN A 53 -2.25 7.87 12.62
CA ASN A 53 -2.21 9.30 12.95
C ASN A 53 -1.15 9.63 14.01
N ASN A 54 -1.07 8.82 15.08
CA ASN A 54 -0.11 9.04 16.16
C ASN A 54 1.35 8.82 15.75
N ALA A 55 1.61 7.93 14.79
CA ALA A 55 2.94 7.73 14.21
C ALA A 55 3.30 8.91 13.29
N LEU A 56 2.39 9.31 12.41
CA LEU A 56 2.67 10.29 11.35
C LEU A 56 2.68 11.74 11.84
N ARG A 57 1.86 12.11 12.82
CA ARG A 57 1.79 13.50 13.35
C ARG A 57 3.08 13.98 14.03
N ARG A 58 4.01 13.07 14.30
CA ARG A 58 5.32 13.37 14.89
C ARG A 58 6.30 13.95 13.87
N LEU A 59 6.06 13.69 12.59
CA LEU A 59 6.89 14.18 11.50
C LEU A 59 6.44 15.60 11.16
N GLY A 60 7.41 16.51 11.11
CA GLY A 60 7.22 17.93 10.86
C GLY A 60 7.90 18.38 9.58
N SER A 61 8.21 19.67 9.52
CA SER A 61 8.85 20.28 8.34
C SER A 61 10.19 19.61 8.01
N GLY A 62 10.49 19.50 6.71
CA GLY A 62 11.64 18.78 6.18
C GLY A 62 11.37 17.31 5.85
N TRP A 63 10.29 16.72 6.38
CA TRP A 63 9.87 15.38 5.99
C TRP A 63 8.94 15.39 4.76
N ALA A 64 8.95 14.29 4.01
CA ALA A 64 7.89 13.97 3.05
C ALA A 64 7.61 12.46 3.08
N LEU A 65 6.35 12.10 2.89
CA LEU A 65 5.85 10.73 2.97
C LEU A 65 5.20 10.38 1.65
N PHE A 66 5.50 9.20 1.13
CA PHE A 66 4.95 8.69 -0.12
C PHE A 66 4.35 7.32 0.16
N PHE A 67 3.02 7.25 0.23
CA PHE A 67 2.29 6.00 0.40
C PHE A 67 1.81 5.51 -0.96
N GLU A 68 2.26 4.34 -1.35
CA GLU A 68 2.02 3.79 -2.66
C GLU A 68 1.29 2.45 -2.58
N ALA A 69 0.28 2.29 -3.43
CA ALA A 69 -0.30 1.02 -3.80
C ALA A 69 -0.10 0.80 -5.30
N GLU A 70 0.69 -0.21 -5.63
CA GLU A 70 0.91 -0.63 -7.00
C GLU A 70 0.10 -1.90 -7.26
N ARG A 71 -0.91 -1.81 -8.12
CA ARG A 71 -1.65 -2.98 -8.60
C ARG A 71 -1.01 -3.50 -9.86
N ILE A 72 -0.57 -4.76 -9.82
CA ILE A 72 0.14 -5.44 -10.90
C ILE A 72 -0.55 -6.75 -11.23
N GLU A 73 -0.30 -7.27 -12.43
CA GLU A 73 -0.76 -8.60 -12.79
C GLU A 73 -0.15 -9.64 -11.83
N ALA A 74 -0.99 -10.51 -11.30
CA ALA A 74 -0.60 -11.53 -10.35
C ALA A 74 0.21 -12.62 -11.07
N LEU A 75 1.18 -13.19 -10.35
CA LEU A 75 1.96 -14.32 -10.82
C LEU A 75 1.05 -15.52 -11.16
N GLY A 76 1.44 -16.27 -12.20
CA GLY A 76 0.70 -17.43 -12.69
C GLY A 76 0.55 -18.57 -11.67
N TYR A 77 -0.23 -19.58 -12.06
CA TYR A 77 -0.51 -20.76 -11.23
C TYR A 77 0.75 -21.63 -11.08
N PRO A 78 1.18 -22.02 -9.87
CA PRO A 78 2.41 -22.77 -9.69
C PRO A 78 2.30 -24.20 -10.24
N ALA A 79 3.31 -24.63 -10.99
CA ALA A 79 3.44 -26.02 -11.40
C ALA A 79 3.71 -26.90 -10.16
N SER A 80 2.93 -27.97 -9.99
CA SER A 80 3.04 -28.88 -8.85
C SER A 80 3.12 -30.34 -9.30
N ARG A 81 3.83 -31.17 -8.54
CA ARG A 81 3.90 -32.61 -8.77
C ARG A 81 2.97 -33.33 -7.80
N PHE A 82 2.23 -34.32 -8.28
CA PHE A 82 1.34 -35.13 -7.47
C PHE A 82 1.70 -36.62 -7.60
N PRO A 83 1.49 -37.41 -6.53
CA PRO A 83 1.80 -38.84 -6.53
C PRO A 83 0.75 -39.69 -7.26
N ASP A 84 -0.43 -39.13 -7.52
CA ASP A 84 -1.56 -39.82 -8.17
C ASP A 84 -2.23 -38.95 -9.23
N ALA A 85 -2.80 -39.61 -10.25
CA ALA A 85 -3.41 -38.94 -11.40
C ALA A 85 -4.69 -38.17 -11.03
N ALA A 86 -5.43 -38.60 -10.00
CA ALA A 86 -6.68 -37.94 -9.62
C ALA A 86 -6.41 -36.55 -9.02
N SER A 87 -5.49 -36.46 -8.06
CA SER A 87 -5.09 -35.20 -7.44
C SER A 87 -4.46 -34.25 -8.46
N TRP A 88 -3.62 -34.79 -9.36
CA TRP A 88 -3.05 -34.03 -10.48
C TRP A 88 -4.14 -33.47 -11.41
N LEU A 89 -5.09 -34.30 -11.85
CA LEU A 89 -6.15 -33.87 -12.76
C LEU A 89 -7.02 -32.77 -12.15
N VAL A 90 -7.34 -32.87 -10.86
CA VAL A 90 -8.07 -31.83 -10.14
C VAL A 90 -7.28 -30.52 -10.09
N ASP A 91 -5.96 -30.58 -9.92
CA ASP A 91 -5.09 -29.38 -9.96
C ASP A 91 -5.06 -28.74 -11.35
N GLU A 92 -4.93 -29.54 -12.41
CA GLU A 92 -4.89 -29.04 -13.79
C GLU A 92 -6.21 -28.39 -14.22
N GLU A 93 -7.37 -28.96 -13.86
CA GLU A 93 -8.67 -28.31 -14.09
C GLU A 93 -8.76 -26.96 -13.38
N ARG A 94 -8.20 -26.86 -12.16
CA ARG A 94 -8.15 -25.58 -11.43
C ARG A 94 -7.20 -24.59 -12.09
N ARG A 95 -6.04 -25.05 -12.57
CA ARG A 95 -5.09 -24.23 -13.33
C ARG A 95 -5.76 -23.66 -14.58
N ALA A 96 -6.42 -24.52 -15.36
CA ALA A 96 -7.14 -24.11 -16.56
C ALA A 96 -8.25 -23.09 -16.26
N ALA A 97 -9.00 -23.29 -15.17
CA ALA A 97 -10.01 -22.33 -14.74
C ALA A 97 -9.42 -20.97 -14.30
N PHE A 98 -8.25 -21.00 -13.65
CA PHE A 98 -7.54 -19.79 -13.21
C PHE A 98 -6.96 -19.00 -14.38
N GLU A 99 -6.26 -19.68 -15.30
CA GLU A 99 -5.57 -19.06 -16.44
C GLU A 99 -6.51 -18.67 -17.58
N GLY A 100 -7.66 -19.35 -17.73
CA GLY A 100 -8.52 -19.22 -18.91
C GLY A 100 -9.62 -18.14 -18.85
N LYS A 101 -9.84 -17.46 -17.73
CA LYS A 101 -11.04 -16.60 -17.53
C LYS A 101 -10.77 -15.10 -17.54
N VAL A 102 -9.85 -14.62 -16.72
CA VAL A 102 -9.57 -13.19 -16.51
C VAL A 102 -8.13 -13.02 -16.03
N ALA A 103 -7.47 -11.93 -16.41
CA ALA A 103 -6.19 -11.56 -15.80
C ALA A 103 -6.38 -11.28 -14.30
N HIS A 104 -5.52 -11.86 -13.47
CA HIS A 104 -5.54 -11.67 -12.02
C HIS A 104 -4.57 -10.56 -11.64
N PHE A 105 -4.86 -9.83 -10.56
CA PHE A 105 -4.05 -8.70 -10.12
C PHE A 105 -3.83 -8.71 -8.61
N GLU A 106 -2.64 -8.34 -8.16
CA GLU A 106 -2.27 -8.19 -6.76
C GLU A 106 -1.73 -6.79 -6.49
N SER A 107 -1.95 -6.30 -5.27
CA SER A 107 -1.48 -4.98 -4.85
C SER A 107 -0.24 -5.10 -3.96
N ARG A 108 0.78 -4.28 -4.21
CA ARG A 108 1.99 -4.13 -3.39
C ARG A 108 2.02 -2.75 -2.77
N TYR A 109 2.46 -2.65 -1.52
CA TYR A 109 2.40 -1.41 -0.75
C TYR A 109 3.77 -0.97 -0.25
N HIS A 110 4.08 0.30 -0.47
CA HIS A 110 5.34 0.90 -0.06
C HIS A 110 5.11 2.26 0.62
N LEU A 111 5.89 2.52 1.66
CA LEU A 111 5.99 3.82 2.31
C LEU A 111 7.43 4.32 2.13
N THR A 112 7.62 5.37 1.34
CA THR A 112 8.91 6.07 1.29
C THR A 112 8.91 7.26 2.23
N LEU A 113 9.84 7.25 3.17
CA LEU A 113 10.13 8.34 4.10
C LEU A 113 11.29 9.15 3.51
N LEU A 114 11.09 10.44 3.31
CA LEU A 114 12.13 11.38 2.88
C LEU A 114 12.37 12.42 3.96
N PHE A 115 13.63 12.78 4.16
CA PHE A 115 14.04 13.88 5.02
C PHE A 115 15.03 14.79 4.31
N MET A 116 14.71 16.08 4.24
CA MET A 116 15.61 17.14 3.82
C MET A 116 16.27 17.77 5.06
N PRO A 117 17.58 17.56 5.26
CA PRO A 117 18.31 18.24 6.33
C PRO A 117 18.20 19.78 6.20
N PRO A 118 18.08 20.53 7.31
CA PRO A 118 17.93 21.99 7.26
C PRO A 118 19.12 22.68 6.57
N ALA A 119 18.88 23.85 5.98
CA ALA A 119 19.94 24.61 5.32
C ALA A 119 21.00 25.09 6.32
N ASP A 120 22.26 25.22 5.87
CA ASP A 120 23.43 25.51 6.73
C ASP A 120 23.25 26.74 7.64
N ALA A 121 22.52 27.77 7.18
CA ALA A 121 22.25 28.97 7.99
C ALA A 121 21.30 28.70 9.17
N GLN A 122 20.31 27.83 8.97
CA GLN A 122 19.35 27.43 10.00
C GLN A 122 20.01 26.48 11.01
N ALA A 123 20.79 25.51 10.53
CA ALA A 123 21.55 24.60 11.40
C ALA A 123 22.55 25.34 12.29
N ARG A 124 23.23 26.37 11.76
CA ARG A 124 24.12 27.24 12.54
C ARG A 124 23.37 28.03 13.60
N ALA A 125 22.22 28.63 13.26
CA ALA A 125 21.40 29.37 14.22
C ALA A 125 20.88 28.45 15.35
N GLU A 126 20.37 27.26 15.02
CA GLU A 126 19.93 26.27 15.99
C GLU A 126 21.09 25.80 16.90
N SER A 127 22.27 25.54 16.33
CA SER A 127 23.46 25.17 17.12
C SER A 127 23.97 26.29 18.04
N SER A 128 23.81 27.55 17.63
CA SER A 128 24.21 28.72 18.44
C SER A 128 23.27 28.97 19.63
N LEU A 129 22.01 28.53 19.54
CA LEU A 129 21.03 28.66 20.63
C LEU A 129 21.20 27.60 21.72
N VAL A 130 21.97 26.54 21.46
CA VAL A 130 22.18 25.41 22.38
C VAL A 130 23.52 25.53 23.16
N GLU A 131 24.20 26.68 23.12
CA GLU A 131 25.54 26.95 23.72
C GLU A 131 26.09 25.90 24.71
N SER A 132 27.01 25.05 24.23
CA SER A 132 28.40 24.98 24.72
C SER A 132 29.15 23.85 24.00
N HIS A 133 30.29 24.22 23.41
CA HIS A 133 31.28 23.35 22.77
C HIS A 133 30.82 22.55 21.54
N HIS A 134 30.83 23.18 20.35
CA HIS A 134 31.39 22.50 19.19
C HIS A 134 32.15 23.50 18.31
N SER A 135 33.39 23.13 18.01
CA SER A 135 34.34 23.80 17.13
C SER A 135 33.73 24.10 15.76
N GLU A 136 34.23 25.14 15.09
CA GLU A 136 34.09 25.39 13.66
C GLU A 136 34.17 24.09 12.83
N GLY A 137 33.03 23.46 12.55
CA GLY A 137 32.96 22.08 12.08
C GLY A 137 32.19 21.98 10.78
N LYS A 138 32.84 21.39 9.76
CA LYS A 138 32.19 20.97 8.51
C LYS A 138 30.96 20.10 8.83
N ARG A 139 29.88 20.28 8.06
CA ARG A 139 28.64 19.49 8.16
C ARG A 139 28.96 17.99 8.19
N ASP A 140 28.59 17.31 9.28
CA ASP A 140 28.77 15.87 9.39
C ASP A 140 27.54 15.14 8.83
N TRP A 141 27.54 14.95 7.51
CA TRP A 141 26.46 14.25 6.80
C TRP A 141 26.23 12.84 7.37
N ARG A 142 27.24 12.21 7.99
CA ARG A 142 27.09 10.88 8.61
C ARG A 142 26.22 10.95 9.85
N GLN A 143 26.32 12.04 10.63
CA GLN A 143 25.43 12.26 11.78
C GLN A 143 24.00 12.54 11.31
N GLU A 144 23.81 13.34 10.26
CA GLU A 144 22.48 13.59 9.70
C GLU A 144 21.84 12.30 9.16
N MET A 145 22.61 11.49 8.44
CA MET A 145 22.18 10.17 7.96
C MET A 145 21.86 9.21 9.12
N ALA A 146 22.68 9.19 10.17
CA ALA A 146 22.42 8.37 11.35
C ALA A 146 21.11 8.77 12.05
N ARG A 147 20.88 10.09 12.23
CA ARG A 147 19.61 10.59 12.78
C ARG A 147 18.41 10.23 11.90
N PHE A 148 18.56 10.34 10.58
CA PHE A 148 17.52 9.92 9.64
C PHE A 148 17.20 8.43 9.81
N ARG A 149 18.22 7.56 9.84
CA ARG A 149 18.04 6.13 10.09
C ARG A 149 17.30 5.88 11.41
N ASP A 150 17.77 6.48 12.49
CA ASP A 150 17.19 6.26 13.84
C ASP A 150 15.75 6.80 13.96
N GLU A 151 15.38 7.85 13.23
CA GLU A 151 13.98 8.32 13.17
C GLU A 151 13.12 7.39 12.30
N THR A 152 13.64 6.92 11.16
CA THR A 152 12.91 5.95 10.32
C THR A 152 12.72 4.59 11.00
N ASP A 153 13.68 4.13 11.82
CA ASP A 153 13.53 2.93 12.65
C ASP A 153 12.44 3.13 13.71
N ARG A 154 12.38 4.30 14.35
CA ARG A 154 11.28 4.64 15.28
C ARG A 154 9.92 4.66 14.59
N VAL A 155 9.83 5.16 13.36
CA VAL A 155 8.59 5.09 12.58
C VAL A 155 8.24 3.63 12.28
N LEU A 156 9.20 2.83 11.83
CA LEU A 156 9.01 1.40 11.58
C LEU A 156 8.49 0.66 12.82
N ASP A 157 9.07 0.88 13.99
CA ASP A 157 8.65 0.26 15.26
C ASP A 157 7.21 0.65 15.65
N LEU A 158 6.80 1.89 15.36
CA LEU A 158 5.42 2.32 15.61
C LEU A 158 4.44 1.65 14.64
N LEU A 159 4.83 1.50 13.37
CA LEU A 159 4.01 0.84 12.36
C LEU A 159 3.92 -0.67 12.62
N SER A 160 4.98 -1.33 13.07
CA SER A 160 4.98 -2.78 13.35
C SER A 160 4.01 -3.17 14.47
N GLY A 161 3.64 -2.22 15.33
CA GLY A 161 2.59 -2.42 16.33
C GLY A 161 1.19 -2.62 15.75
N PHE A 162 0.95 -2.34 14.46
CA PHE A 162 -0.38 -2.46 13.86
C PHE A 162 -0.43 -2.79 12.37
N MET A 163 0.70 -2.81 11.66
CA MET A 163 0.81 -3.23 10.27
C MET A 163 1.51 -4.59 10.20
N PRO A 164 0.81 -5.64 9.76
CA PRO A 164 1.46 -6.91 9.46
C PRO A 164 2.57 -6.72 8.41
N GLU A 165 3.65 -7.50 8.54
CA GLU A 165 4.70 -7.63 7.52
C GLU A 165 5.44 -6.32 7.14
N VAL A 166 5.33 -5.26 7.96
CA VAL A 166 6.07 -4.02 7.73
C VAL A 166 7.56 -4.23 7.98
N ARG A 167 8.39 -3.85 7.00
CA ARG A 167 9.85 -3.91 7.09
C ARG A 167 10.52 -2.93 6.13
N ALA A 168 11.74 -2.52 6.45
CA ALA A 168 12.59 -1.80 5.50
C ALA A 168 12.98 -2.71 4.33
N LEU A 169 13.11 -2.10 3.15
CA LEU A 169 13.73 -2.74 1.99
C LEU A 169 15.25 -2.80 2.17
N ASP A 170 15.88 -3.88 1.69
CA ASP A 170 17.33 -3.93 1.52
C ASP A 170 17.79 -3.17 0.26
N ASP A 171 19.08 -3.16 -0.04
CA ASP A 171 19.63 -2.43 -1.18
C ASP A 171 19.06 -2.90 -2.52
N ALA A 172 19.00 -4.23 -2.75
CA ALA A 172 18.53 -4.80 -4.01
C ALA A 172 17.03 -4.57 -4.19
N GLU A 173 16.25 -4.74 -3.11
CA GLU A 173 14.84 -4.47 -3.09
C GLU A 173 14.52 -2.99 -3.30
N THR A 174 15.31 -2.09 -2.71
CA THR A 174 15.19 -0.63 -2.92
C THR A 174 15.39 -0.28 -4.39
N LEU A 175 16.46 -0.78 -5.02
CA LEU A 175 16.73 -0.53 -6.44
C LEU A 175 15.63 -1.13 -7.33
N THR A 176 15.19 -2.35 -7.02
CA THR A 176 14.10 -3.03 -7.74
C THR A 176 12.79 -2.25 -7.68
N TYR A 177 12.45 -1.74 -6.49
CA TYR A 177 11.28 -0.89 -6.28
C TYR A 177 11.37 0.40 -7.08
N LEU A 178 12.48 1.15 -6.94
CA LEU A 178 12.66 2.42 -7.64
C LEU A 178 12.61 2.25 -9.16
N HIS A 179 13.28 1.23 -9.70
CA HIS A 179 13.18 0.85 -11.11
C HIS A 179 11.73 0.58 -11.52
N GLY A 180 10.98 -0.16 -10.70
CA GLY A 180 9.56 -0.41 -10.91
C GLY A 180 8.71 0.85 -11.06
N THR A 181 9.07 1.94 -10.36
CA THR A 181 8.33 3.21 -10.47
C THR A 181 8.57 3.97 -11.78
N VAL A 182 9.62 3.63 -12.55
CA VAL A 182 10.03 4.33 -13.79
C VAL A 182 10.18 3.40 -15.00
N SER A 183 9.73 2.16 -14.88
CA SER A 183 9.73 1.17 -15.95
C SER A 183 8.42 0.40 -15.94
N THR A 184 8.10 -0.31 -17.03
CA THR A 184 7.08 -1.36 -17.06
C THR A 184 7.69 -2.76 -17.09
N ARG A 185 9.01 -2.89 -17.27
CA ARG A 185 9.72 -4.18 -17.26
C ARG A 185 10.12 -4.57 -15.85
N ARG A 186 9.27 -5.34 -15.18
CA ARG A 186 9.50 -5.77 -13.79
C ARG A 186 10.56 -6.87 -13.74
N HIS A 187 11.70 -6.59 -13.09
CA HIS A 187 12.73 -7.58 -12.80
C HIS A 187 13.55 -7.16 -11.56
N PRO A 188 14.16 -8.11 -10.83
CA PRO A 188 15.09 -7.79 -9.75
C PRO A 188 16.32 -7.02 -10.28
N VAL A 189 16.69 -5.95 -9.58
CA VAL A 189 17.88 -5.14 -9.88
C VAL A 189 18.98 -5.46 -8.88
N ALA A 190 20.13 -5.92 -9.38
CA ALA A 190 21.30 -6.19 -8.56
C ALA A 190 21.97 -4.88 -8.12
N VAL A 191 22.57 -4.90 -6.92
CA VAL A 191 23.32 -3.76 -6.39
C VAL A 191 24.66 -3.66 -7.13
N PRO A 192 24.96 -2.53 -7.80
CA PRO A 192 26.25 -2.33 -8.46
C PRO A 192 27.37 -2.18 -7.42
N GLU A 193 28.60 -2.54 -7.80
CA GLU A 193 29.78 -2.41 -6.92
C GLU A 193 29.98 -0.96 -6.43
N THR A 194 29.69 0.02 -7.30
CA THR A 194 29.65 1.44 -6.93
C THR A 194 28.24 1.97 -7.12
N PRO A 195 27.44 2.09 -6.04
CA PRO A 195 26.01 2.45 -6.13
C PRO A 195 25.80 3.97 -6.21
N ILE A 196 26.30 4.56 -7.29
CA ILE A 196 26.13 5.98 -7.66
C ILE A 196 25.55 6.10 -9.06
N TYR A 197 24.96 7.26 -9.37
CA TYR A 197 24.21 7.53 -10.60
C TYR A 197 22.98 6.63 -10.72
N LEU A 198 22.25 6.47 -9.61
CA LEU A 198 21.05 5.63 -9.56
C LEU A 198 20.01 6.04 -10.60
N ASP A 199 19.86 7.33 -10.83
CA ASP A 199 19.05 7.91 -11.89
C ASP A 199 19.41 7.41 -13.30
N GLY A 200 20.69 7.17 -13.58
CA GLY A 200 21.18 6.69 -14.86
C GLY A 200 21.12 5.17 -15.01
N ILE A 201 21.32 4.42 -13.93
CA ILE A 201 21.35 2.94 -13.98
C ILE A 201 19.95 2.31 -13.89
N LEU A 202 19.00 2.97 -13.24
CA LEU A 202 17.64 2.44 -13.03
C LEU A 202 16.70 2.74 -14.20
N VAL A 203 17.07 3.63 -15.11
CA VAL A 203 16.24 4.01 -16.25
C VAL A 203 16.52 3.10 -17.44
N ASP A 204 15.48 2.39 -17.91
CA ASP A 204 15.55 1.52 -19.10
C ASP A 204 14.52 1.90 -20.19
N ALA A 205 13.75 2.97 -19.96
CA ALA A 205 12.72 3.47 -20.86
C ALA A 205 12.79 5.01 -20.99
N PRO A 206 12.63 5.57 -22.21
CA PRO A 206 12.53 7.01 -22.39
C PRO A 206 11.17 7.53 -21.92
N LEU A 207 11.15 8.73 -21.37
CA LEU A 207 9.91 9.48 -21.11
C LEU A 207 9.69 10.47 -22.26
N THR A 208 8.60 10.29 -23.00
CA THR A 208 8.10 11.29 -23.95
C THR A 208 7.09 12.16 -23.23
N GLY A 209 7.38 13.46 -23.10
CA GLY A 209 6.51 14.43 -22.43
C GLY A 209 5.33 14.91 -23.29
N GLY A 210 4.70 16.00 -22.87
CA GLY A 210 3.54 16.61 -23.55
C GLY A 210 2.21 16.36 -22.82
N LEU A 211 1.10 16.65 -23.51
CA LEU A 211 -0.25 16.53 -22.92
C LEU A 211 -0.67 15.08 -22.66
N GLU A 212 -0.03 14.14 -23.33
CA GLU A 212 -0.27 12.71 -23.23
C GLU A 212 1.07 11.99 -23.15
N PRO A 213 1.70 11.97 -21.96
CA PRO A 213 3.04 11.43 -21.81
C PRO A 213 3.09 9.92 -22.08
N MET A 214 4.24 9.45 -22.51
CA MET A 214 4.52 8.03 -22.73
C MET A 214 5.81 7.61 -22.05
N LEU A 215 5.82 6.42 -21.46
CA LEU A 215 7.01 5.78 -20.91
C LEU A 215 7.36 4.58 -21.78
N GLY A 216 8.40 4.70 -22.60
CA GLY A 216 8.66 3.74 -23.67
C GLY A 216 7.50 3.68 -24.66
N ASP A 217 6.87 2.52 -24.79
CA ASP A 217 5.70 2.25 -25.62
C ASP A 217 4.37 2.44 -24.88
N GLN A 218 4.39 2.77 -23.59
CA GLN A 218 3.20 2.83 -22.75
C GLN A 218 2.64 4.24 -22.66
N HIS A 219 1.36 4.41 -23.01
CA HIS A 219 0.63 5.66 -22.82
C HIS A 219 0.27 5.86 -21.34
N LEU A 220 0.86 6.86 -20.70
CA LEU A 220 0.57 7.21 -19.31
C LEU A 220 -0.68 8.08 -19.21
N ARG A 221 -1.53 7.78 -18.24
CA ARG A 221 -2.72 8.57 -17.92
C ARG A 221 -2.81 8.73 -16.41
N THR A 222 -2.74 9.97 -15.94
CA THR A 222 -2.76 10.29 -14.50
C THR A 222 -4.01 11.05 -14.13
N LEU A 223 -4.67 10.60 -13.07
CA LEU A 223 -5.81 11.25 -12.43
C LEU A 223 -5.35 11.82 -11.09
N THR A 224 -5.63 13.09 -10.83
CA THR A 224 -5.38 13.71 -9.52
C THR A 224 -6.69 13.88 -8.77
N ILE A 225 -6.70 13.53 -7.49
CA ILE A 225 -7.84 13.76 -6.59
C ILE A 225 -7.71 15.16 -6.00
N LEU A 226 -8.75 15.99 -6.16
CA LEU A 226 -8.70 17.43 -5.85
C LEU A 226 -9.27 17.78 -4.49
N GLY A 227 -10.44 17.23 -4.16
CA GLY A 227 -11.23 17.60 -3.00
C GLY A 227 -11.67 16.40 -2.20
N PHE A 228 -12.01 16.64 -0.93
CA PHE A 228 -12.47 15.62 0.00
C PHE A 228 -13.99 15.58 0.01
N PRO A 229 -14.60 14.40 0.17
CA PRO A 229 -16.00 14.31 0.57
C PRO A 229 -16.18 14.93 1.96
N ASN A 230 -17.43 15.27 2.31
CA ASN A 230 -17.75 15.87 3.61
C ASN A 230 -17.33 14.99 4.81
N LEU A 231 -17.24 13.68 4.62
CA LEU A 231 -16.72 12.75 5.62
C LEU A 231 -15.79 11.73 4.95
N THR A 232 -14.62 11.52 5.56
CA THR A 232 -13.69 10.45 5.21
C THR A 232 -13.79 9.30 6.21
N ARG A 233 -13.59 8.08 5.72
CA ARG A 233 -13.63 6.84 6.53
C ARG A 233 -12.46 5.93 6.16
N PRO A 234 -12.01 5.04 7.06
CA PRO A 234 -10.98 4.06 6.72
C PRO A 234 -11.35 3.26 5.47
N GLY A 235 -10.38 3.01 4.58
CA GLY A 235 -10.59 2.20 3.38
C GLY A 235 -11.51 2.83 2.32
N ILE A 236 -11.73 4.14 2.34
CA ILE A 236 -12.69 4.80 1.43
C ILE A 236 -12.39 4.56 -0.05
N LEU A 237 -11.11 4.33 -0.41
CA LEU A 237 -10.67 4.05 -1.79
C LEU A 237 -10.48 2.56 -2.09
N ASP A 238 -10.99 1.66 -1.24
CA ASP A 238 -10.84 0.21 -1.40
C ASP A 238 -11.46 -0.35 -2.69
N ALA A 239 -12.47 0.33 -3.25
CA ALA A 239 -13.06 -0.05 -4.54
C ALA A 239 -12.04 -0.10 -5.70
N LEU A 240 -10.88 0.57 -5.56
CA LEU A 240 -9.76 0.46 -6.50
C LEU A 240 -9.11 -0.93 -6.48
N ASN A 241 -9.17 -1.67 -5.37
CA ASN A 241 -8.60 -3.03 -5.28
C ASN A 241 -9.37 -4.07 -6.11
N HIS A 242 -10.57 -3.76 -6.61
CA HIS A 242 -11.35 -4.66 -7.47
C HIS A 242 -11.13 -4.45 -8.97
N GLN A 243 -10.31 -3.47 -9.38
CA GLN A 243 -10.06 -3.22 -10.80
C GLN A 243 -9.25 -4.37 -11.43
N ASP A 244 -9.59 -4.78 -12.65
CA ASP A 244 -8.96 -5.84 -13.43
C ASP A 244 -7.87 -5.31 -14.37
N PHE A 245 -7.16 -4.27 -13.94
CA PHE A 245 -6.03 -3.70 -14.67
C PHE A 245 -4.99 -3.13 -13.71
N ALA A 246 -3.75 -3.03 -14.21
CA ALA A 246 -2.64 -2.45 -13.47
C ALA A 246 -2.79 -0.94 -13.31
N TYR A 247 -2.44 -0.43 -12.13
CA TYR A 247 -2.38 0.99 -11.84
C TYR A 247 -1.39 1.25 -10.71
N ARG A 248 -1.02 2.52 -10.55
CA ARG A 248 -0.19 2.99 -9.45
C ARG A 248 -0.86 4.16 -8.76
N TRP A 249 -1.27 3.94 -7.52
CA TRP A 249 -1.89 4.93 -6.66
C TRP A 249 -0.87 5.46 -5.67
N MET A 250 -0.59 6.76 -5.75
CA MET A 250 0.33 7.45 -4.85
C MET A 250 -0.41 8.51 -4.04
N THR A 251 -0.24 8.46 -2.71
CA THR A 251 -0.63 9.50 -1.76
C THR A 251 0.63 10.09 -1.13
N ARG A 252 1.01 11.29 -1.56
CA ARG A 252 2.14 12.04 -1.01
C ARG A 252 1.66 13.03 0.05
N PHE A 253 2.40 13.12 1.16
CA PHE A 253 2.14 14.06 2.25
C PHE A 253 3.40 14.79 2.65
N ILE A 254 3.35 16.12 2.68
CA ILE A 254 4.45 16.99 3.12
C ILE A 254 4.02 17.64 4.45
N PRO A 255 4.41 17.05 5.60
CA PRO A 255 4.08 17.59 6.92
C PRO A 255 4.64 18.99 7.14
N LEU A 256 3.96 19.73 8.02
CA LEU A 256 4.35 21.05 8.49
C LEU A 256 4.53 21.03 10.01
N ASP A 257 5.53 21.74 10.50
CA ASP A 257 5.67 22.04 11.91
C ASP A 257 4.45 22.82 12.43
N LYS A 258 4.15 22.66 13.72
CA LYS A 258 3.02 23.31 14.40
C LYS A 258 2.98 24.82 14.14
N SER A 259 4.15 25.48 14.10
CA SER A 259 4.25 26.92 13.84
C SER A 259 3.88 27.29 12.40
N GLU A 260 4.31 26.52 11.41
CA GLU A 260 4.03 26.74 9.99
C GLU A 260 2.56 26.40 9.65
N ALA A 261 2.05 25.31 10.21
CA ALA A 261 0.65 24.92 10.12
C ALA A 261 -0.26 26.03 10.69
N THR A 262 0.06 26.56 11.89
CA THR A 262 -0.71 27.65 12.51
C THR A 262 -0.72 28.91 11.65
N LYS A 263 0.43 29.31 11.10
CA LYS A 263 0.54 30.46 10.19
C LYS A 263 -0.32 30.26 8.94
N THR A 264 -0.25 29.07 8.35
CA THR A 264 -1.00 28.73 7.13
C THR A 264 -2.50 28.70 7.36
N LEU A 265 -2.96 28.04 8.44
CA LEU A 265 -4.37 28.00 8.84
C LEU A 265 -4.90 29.39 9.19
N THR A 266 -4.13 30.21 9.91
CA THR A 266 -4.51 31.60 10.22
C THR A 266 -4.66 32.43 8.95
N ARG A 267 -3.78 32.24 7.96
CA ARG A 267 -3.88 32.92 6.66
C ARG A 267 -5.12 32.47 5.90
N LEU A 268 -5.40 31.17 5.85
CA LEU A 268 -6.62 30.62 5.22
C LEU A 268 -7.87 31.16 5.90
N ARG A 269 -7.92 31.15 7.23
CA ARG A 269 -8.99 31.74 8.03
C ARG A 269 -9.21 33.20 7.65
N ARG A 270 -8.15 34.02 7.65
CA ARG A 270 -8.23 35.45 7.26
C ARG A 270 -8.75 35.63 5.84
N GLN A 271 -8.34 34.78 4.89
CA GLN A 271 -8.84 34.85 3.51
C GLN A 271 -10.35 34.56 3.43
N TRP A 272 -10.85 33.55 4.14
CA TRP A 272 -12.29 33.25 4.18
C TRP A 272 -13.09 34.32 4.93
N PHE A 273 -12.60 34.82 6.06
CA PHE A 273 -13.20 35.96 6.75
C PHE A 273 -13.26 37.22 5.89
N ALA A 274 -12.22 37.49 5.08
CA ALA A 274 -12.24 38.64 4.17
C ALA A 274 -13.26 38.46 3.04
N LYS A 275 -13.47 37.22 2.55
CA LYS A 275 -14.51 36.90 1.55
C LYS A 275 -15.94 37.01 2.10
N ARG A 276 -16.13 36.87 3.42
CA ARG A 276 -17.42 37.06 4.12
C ARG A 276 -18.03 38.44 3.90
N LYS A 277 -17.19 39.48 3.68
CA LYS A 277 -17.63 40.84 3.38
C LYS A 277 -17.33 41.16 1.92
N SER A 278 -18.35 41.20 1.07
CA SER A 278 -18.22 41.77 -0.27
C SER A 278 -17.64 43.19 -0.17
N ILE A 279 -16.64 43.52 -0.98
CA ILE A 279 -16.05 44.88 -1.07
C ILE A 279 -17.17 45.93 -1.26
N VAL A 280 -18.23 45.56 -1.98
CA VAL A 280 -19.42 46.40 -2.20
C VAL A 280 -20.23 46.59 -0.91
N ALA A 281 -20.31 45.58 -0.03
CA ALA A 281 -21.04 45.67 1.24
C ALA A 281 -20.30 46.52 2.27
N VAL A 282 -18.95 46.46 2.31
CA VAL A 282 -18.13 47.36 3.16
C VAL A 282 -18.28 48.81 2.69
N LEU A 283 -18.23 49.04 1.37
CA LEU A 283 -18.48 50.36 0.79
C LEU A 283 -19.91 50.87 1.07
N ARG A 284 -20.90 49.97 1.06
CA ARG A 284 -22.29 50.34 1.36
C ARG A 284 -22.49 50.63 2.85
N GLU A 285 -21.95 49.83 3.77
CA GLU A 285 -21.96 50.11 5.22
C GLU A 285 -21.38 51.50 5.55
N VAL A 286 -20.25 51.85 4.92
CA VAL A 286 -19.59 53.15 5.14
C VAL A 286 -20.41 54.32 4.58
N VAL A 287 -21.20 54.10 3.52
CA VAL A 287 -22.05 55.14 2.89
C VAL A 287 -23.43 55.22 3.52
N THR A 288 -24.02 54.09 3.95
CA THR A 288 -25.41 54.01 4.42
C THR A 288 -25.55 53.93 5.93
N ASN A 289 -24.46 53.72 6.68
CA ASN A 289 -24.41 53.63 8.15
C ASN A 289 -25.42 52.63 8.76
N GLU A 290 -25.85 51.64 7.96
CA GLU A 290 -26.77 50.57 8.32
C GLU A 290 -26.05 49.23 8.13
N PRO A 291 -25.97 48.38 9.17
CA PRO A 291 -25.36 47.06 9.05
C PRO A 291 -26.20 46.19 8.11
N VAL A 292 -25.62 45.79 6.98
CA VAL A 292 -26.29 44.90 6.02
C VAL A 292 -26.06 43.45 6.46
N PRO A 293 -27.10 42.66 6.80
CA PRO A 293 -26.96 41.26 7.12
C PRO A 293 -26.93 40.45 5.83
N LEU A 294 -25.80 40.47 5.12
CA LEU A 294 -25.53 39.53 4.04
C LEU A 294 -24.19 38.86 4.35
N VAL A 295 -24.29 37.88 5.24
CA VAL A 295 -23.20 36.95 5.57
C VAL A 295 -23.21 35.87 4.51
N ASP A 296 -22.13 35.76 3.74
CA ASP A 296 -21.90 34.58 2.91
C ASP A 296 -21.74 33.37 3.86
N SER A 297 -22.76 32.51 3.91
CA SER A 297 -22.81 31.37 4.82
C SER A 297 -21.71 30.35 4.55
N ASP A 298 -21.21 30.24 3.32
CA ASP A 298 -20.10 29.34 2.98
C ASP A 298 -18.78 29.88 3.53
N ALA A 299 -18.54 31.19 3.38
CA ALA A 299 -17.37 31.84 3.96
C ALA A 299 -17.34 31.76 5.51
N ASP A 300 -18.51 31.81 6.16
CA ASP A 300 -18.65 31.65 7.61
C ASP A 300 -18.39 30.21 8.06
N ASN A 301 -18.95 29.22 7.36
CA ASN A 301 -18.66 27.81 7.62
C ASN A 301 -17.15 27.50 7.45
N LYS A 302 -16.51 28.02 6.41
CA LYS A 302 -15.06 27.84 6.19
C LYS A 302 -14.20 28.52 7.24
N ALA A 303 -14.67 29.62 7.82
CA ALA A 303 -14.02 30.27 8.93
C ALA A 303 -14.10 29.41 10.21
N LEU A 304 -15.28 28.82 10.50
CA LEU A 304 -15.49 27.90 11.61
C LEU A 304 -14.64 26.61 11.45
N ASP A 305 -14.62 26.02 10.25
CA ASP A 305 -13.76 24.86 9.93
C ASP A 305 -12.28 25.17 10.25
N ALA A 306 -11.81 26.37 9.92
CA ALA A 306 -10.44 26.79 10.18
C ALA A 306 -10.16 27.02 11.68
N ASP A 307 -11.16 27.44 12.46
CA ASP A 307 -11.05 27.55 13.92
C ASP A 307 -11.01 26.18 14.59
N GLU A 308 -11.84 25.24 14.16
CA GLU A 308 -11.79 23.84 14.63
C GLU A 308 -10.44 23.19 14.29
N ALA A 309 -9.92 23.42 13.07
CA ALA A 309 -8.59 22.97 12.66
C ALA A 309 -7.47 23.53 13.56
N LEU A 310 -7.55 24.82 13.92
CA LEU A 310 -6.60 25.45 14.86
C LEU A 310 -6.71 24.88 16.27
N GLN A 311 -7.92 24.55 16.74
CA GLN A 311 -8.12 23.89 18.05
C GLN A 311 -7.55 22.47 18.05
N ALA A 312 -7.82 21.67 17.01
CA ALA A 312 -7.32 20.31 16.89
C ALA A 312 -5.78 20.25 16.81
N LEU A 313 -5.16 21.22 16.11
CA LEU A 313 -3.71 21.41 16.10
C LEU A 313 -3.19 21.89 17.45
N GLY A 314 -3.90 22.81 18.11
CA GLY A 314 -3.56 23.34 19.43
C GLY A 314 -3.49 22.25 20.50
N GLY A 315 -4.48 21.34 20.51
CA GLY A 315 -4.56 20.19 21.40
C GLY A 315 -3.64 19.02 21.06
N ASP A 316 -2.76 19.16 20.05
CA ASP A 316 -1.83 18.12 19.60
C ASP A 316 -2.52 16.79 19.27
N HIS A 317 -3.77 16.85 18.76
CA HIS A 317 -4.51 15.67 18.32
C HIS A 317 -4.07 15.22 16.92
N VAL A 318 -3.73 16.18 16.05
CA VAL A 318 -3.36 15.97 14.65
C VAL A 318 -2.19 16.86 14.22
N GLY A 319 -1.42 16.41 13.23
CA GLY A 319 -0.50 17.24 12.46
C GLY A 319 -1.17 17.73 11.17
N PHE A 320 -0.60 18.73 10.51
CA PHE A 320 -1.08 19.25 9.22
C PHE A 320 0.02 19.17 8.17
N GLY A 321 -0.37 19.05 6.91
CA GLY A 321 0.55 19.00 5.78
C GLY A 321 -0.15 19.09 4.43
N TYR A 322 0.65 19.20 3.37
CA TYR A 322 0.15 19.23 2.00
C TYR A 322 -0.02 17.82 1.45
N LEU A 323 -1.23 17.49 1.00
CA LEU A 323 -1.55 16.20 0.42
C LEU A 323 -1.59 16.28 -1.11
N THR A 324 -1.04 15.29 -1.80
CA THR A 324 -1.24 15.08 -3.23
C THR A 324 -1.61 13.61 -3.45
N THR A 325 -2.77 13.34 -4.04
CA THR A 325 -3.17 11.96 -4.37
C THR A 325 -3.35 11.82 -5.87
N THR A 326 -2.64 10.87 -6.47
CA THR A 326 -2.67 10.59 -7.90
C THR A 326 -2.86 9.10 -8.15
N VAL A 327 -3.57 8.75 -9.22
CA VAL A 327 -3.66 7.38 -9.74
C VAL A 327 -3.22 7.41 -11.19
N THR A 328 -2.17 6.67 -11.51
CA THR A 328 -1.67 6.54 -12.88
C THR A 328 -1.99 5.15 -13.42
N VAL A 329 -2.52 5.11 -14.64
CA VAL A 329 -2.72 3.89 -15.42
C VAL A 329 -1.90 3.99 -16.71
N TRP A 330 -1.65 2.83 -17.33
CA TRP A 330 -0.91 2.76 -18.58
C TRP A 330 -1.40 1.60 -19.46
N ASP A 331 -1.11 1.72 -20.76
CA ASP A 331 -1.35 0.69 -21.77
C ASP A 331 -0.53 1.00 -23.04
N GLU A 332 -0.22 -0.01 -23.85
CA GLU A 332 0.37 0.16 -25.18
C GLU A 332 -0.63 0.82 -26.15
N ASP A 333 -1.93 0.58 -25.97
CA ASP A 333 -2.98 1.24 -26.71
C ASP A 333 -3.45 2.52 -26.02
N ARG A 334 -3.39 3.63 -26.75
CA ARG A 334 -3.78 4.97 -26.27
C ARG A 334 -5.22 5.00 -25.74
N GLN A 335 -6.14 4.31 -26.40
CA GLN A 335 -7.56 4.33 -26.07
C GLN A 335 -7.81 3.45 -24.84
N ALA A 336 -7.18 2.28 -24.75
CA ALA A 336 -7.24 1.41 -23.57
C ALA A 336 -6.74 2.13 -22.31
N ALA A 337 -5.62 2.86 -22.38
CA ALA A 337 -5.13 3.67 -21.26
C ALA A 337 -6.17 4.74 -20.82
N ALA A 338 -6.85 5.38 -21.79
CA ALA A 338 -7.90 6.35 -21.51
C ALA A 338 -9.16 5.71 -20.88
N GLU A 339 -9.50 4.49 -21.28
CA GLU A 339 -10.63 3.73 -20.73
C GLU A 339 -10.35 3.24 -19.31
N LYS A 340 -9.13 2.76 -19.02
CA LYS A 340 -8.67 2.47 -17.65
C LYS A 340 -8.79 3.71 -16.76
N LEU A 341 -8.35 4.88 -17.25
CA LEU A 341 -8.44 6.14 -16.48
C LEU A 341 -9.90 6.51 -16.19
N ARG A 342 -10.80 6.34 -17.17
CA ARG A 342 -12.24 6.57 -17.00
C ARG A 342 -12.87 5.60 -15.99
N ALA A 343 -12.39 4.36 -15.91
CA ALA A 343 -12.84 3.41 -14.89
C ALA A 343 -12.44 3.88 -13.49
N VAL A 344 -11.18 4.24 -13.29
CA VAL A 344 -10.67 4.82 -12.04
C VAL A 344 -11.46 6.07 -11.63
N GLU A 345 -11.67 7.00 -12.57
CA GLU A 345 -12.41 8.23 -12.31
C GLU A 345 -13.87 7.96 -11.90
N ARG A 346 -14.55 7.01 -12.55
CA ARG A 346 -15.92 6.63 -12.18
C ARG A 346 -15.99 6.09 -10.75
N VAL A 347 -15.03 5.26 -10.36
CA VAL A 347 -14.94 4.72 -8.99
C VAL A 347 -14.76 5.85 -7.98
N ILE A 348 -13.77 6.72 -8.20
CA ILE A 348 -13.42 7.79 -7.27
C ILE A 348 -14.54 8.85 -7.17
N ASN A 349 -15.14 9.24 -8.30
CA ASN A 349 -16.28 10.16 -8.32
C ASN A 349 -17.53 9.54 -7.66
N GLY A 350 -17.74 8.23 -7.81
CA GLY A 350 -18.82 7.50 -7.14
C GLY A 350 -18.69 7.50 -5.60
N LEU A 351 -17.48 7.71 -5.09
CA LEU A 351 -17.18 7.88 -3.66
C LEU A 351 -17.30 9.34 -3.18
N GLY A 352 -17.70 10.26 -4.06
CA GLY A 352 -17.93 11.67 -3.73
C GLY A 352 -16.69 12.57 -3.81
N PHE A 353 -15.56 12.05 -4.29
CA PHE A 353 -14.37 12.86 -4.54
C PHE A 353 -14.50 13.60 -5.87
N THR A 354 -13.87 14.77 -5.95
CA THR A 354 -13.65 15.45 -7.23
C THR A 354 -12.27 15.11 -7.77
N THR A 355 -12.18 14.94 -9.09
CA THR A 355 -10.95 14.51 -9.75
C THR A 355 -10.66 15.37 -10.98
N ILE A 356 -9.41 15.35 -11.42
CA ILE A 356 -8.98 15.95 -12.68
C ILE A 356 -8.10 14.97 -13.44
N ARG A 357 -8.40 14.77 -14.71
CA ARG A 357 -7.51 14.08 -15.65
C ARG A 357 -6.39 15.03 -16.02
N GLU A 358 -5.15 14.69 -15.68
CA GLU A 358 -4.02 15.54 -15.95
C GLU A 358 -3.67 15.50 -17.44
N SER A 359 -3.46 16.68 -18.03
CA SER A 359 -3.02 16.85 -19.42
C SER A 359 -1.83 17.80 -19.48
N VAL A 360 -2.09 19.11 -19.29
CA VAL A 360 -1.04 20.14 -19.27
C VAL A 360 0.03 19.85 -18.22
N ASN A 361 -0.37 19.29 -17.07
CA ASN A 361 0.55 18.90 -16.00
C ASN A 361 0.73 17.38 -15.89
N ALA A 362 0.49 16.62 -16.97
CA ALA A 362 0.51 15.16 -16.91
C ALA A 362 1.90 14.63 -16.53
N VAL A 363 2.96 15.25 -17.06
CA VAL A 363 4.35 14.91 -16.72
C VAL A 363 4.64 15.21 -15.25
N GLU A 364 4.30 16.40 -14.77
CA GLU A 364 4.51 16.82 -13.38
C GLU A 364 3.69 16.00 -12.39
N ALA A 365 2.46 15.64 -12.75
CA ALA A 365 1.63 14.78 -11.91
C ALA A 365 2.23 13.37 -11.78
N TRP A 366 2.74 12.81 -12.88
CA TRP A 366 3.45 11.53 -12.86
C TRP A 366 4.79 11.61 -12.11
N LEU A 367 5.63 12.61 -12.38
CA LEU A 367 6.89 12.82 -11.67
C LEU A 367 6.65 13.04 -10.17
N GLY A 368 5.62 13.77 -9.79
CA GLY A 368 5.21 13.99 -8.40
C GLY A 368 4.76 12.73 -7.68
N SER A 369 4.45 11.67 -8.43
CA SER A 369 4.16 10.35 -7.88
C SER A 369 5.41 9.50 -7.62
N LEU A 370 6.59 9.92 -8.09
CA LEU A 370 7.84 9.17 -7.90
C LEU A 370 8.40 9.39 -6.48
N PRO A 371 8.87 8.32 -5.81
CA PRO A 371 9.52 8.43 -4.51
C PRO A 371 10.69 9.42 -4.54
N GLY A 372 10.70 10.31 -3.55
CA GLY A 372 11.74 11.33 -3.42
C GLY A 372 11.47 12.63 -4.19
N HIS A 373 10.51 12.64 -5.12
CA HIS A 373 10.23 13.83 -5.92
C HIS A 373 9.22 14.73 -5.19
N VAL A 374 9.69 15.69 -4.39
CA VAL A 374 8.81 16.59 -3.59
C VAL A 374 8.36 17.86 -4.32
N TYR A 375 9.01 18.22 -5.42
CA TYR A 375 8.84 19.52 -6.09
C TYR A 375 7.80 19.54 -7.21
N ALA A 376 7.56 18.42 -7.90
CA ALA A 376 6.52 18.31 -8.92
C ALA A 376 5.15 18.21 -8.22
N ASN A 377 4.64 19.37 -7.83
CA ASN A 377 3.45 19.48 -7.00
C ASN A 377 2.55 20.62 -7.47
N VAL A 378 1.58 20.28 -8.33
CA VAL A 378 0.69 21.27 -8.92
C VAL A 378 -0.37 21.73 -7.90
N ARG A 379 -0.89 20.80 -7.09
CA ARG A 379 -2.00 21.04 -6.17
C ARG A 379 -1.68 20.51 -4.78
N GLN A 380 -1.80 21.40 -3.80
CA GLN A 380 -1.36 21.20 -2.43
C GLN A 380 -2.49 21.54 -1.44
N PRO A 381 -3.61 20.78 -1.43
CA PRO A 381 -4.60 20.91 -0.37
C PRO A 381 -3.94 20.68 1.00
N LEU A 382 -4.24 21.56 1.94
CA LEU A 382 -3.81 21.43 3.33
C LEU A 382 -4.78 20.50 4.05
N VAL A 383 -4.28 19.42 4.62
CA VAL A 383 -5.08 18.44 5.39
C VAL A 383 -4.40 18.07 6.68
N HIS A 384 -5.17 17.48 7.60
CA HIS A 384 -4.62 16.90 8.82
C HIS A 384 -4.31 15.41 8.69
N THR A 385 -3.45 14.91 9.56
CA THR A 385 -2.93 13.53 9.55
C THR A 385 -3.99 12.44 9.74
N LEU A 386 -5.13 12.75 10.37
CA LEU A 386 -6.25 11.80 10.44
C LEU A 386 -6.91 11.58 9.07
N ASN A 387 -7.08 12.63 8.25
CA ASN A 387 -7.58 12.48 6.87
C ASN A 387 -6.58 11.70 6.03
N LEU A 388 -5.27 11.99 6.18
CA LEU A 388 -4.22 11.19 5.57
C LEU A 388 -4.36 9.70 5.94
N ALA A 389 -4.54 9.38 7.22
CA ALA A 389 -4.67 8.00 7.67
C ALA A 389 -5.90 7.27 7.10
N GLN A 390 -6.93 8.00 6.69
CA GLN A 390 -8.13 7.43 6.05
C GLN A 390 -8.00 7.32 4.53
N LEU A 391 -7.07 8.07 3.92
CA LEU A 391 -6.90 8.22 2.48
C LEU A 391 -5.62 7.60 1.95
N MET A 392 -4.66 7.24 2.79
CA MET A 392 -3.48 6.51 2.34
C MET A 392 -3.86 5.04 2.13
N PRO A 393 -3.21 4.32 1.22
CA PRO A 393 -3.48 2.91 0.91
C PRO A 393 -3.08 1.99 2.08
N LEU A 394 -3.85 2.04 3.17
CA LEU A 394 -3.66 1.21 4.36
C LEU A 394 -4.33 -0.15 4.26
N SER A 395 -5.16 -0.36 3.25
CA SER A 395 -5.96 -1.56 3.12
C SER A 395 -5.52 -2.40 1.94
N SER A 396 -5.51 -3.71 2.15
CA SER A 396 -5.19 -4.69 1.12
C SER A 396 -6.17 -5.86 1.15
N VAL A 397 -6.63 -6.29 -0.02
CA VAL A 397 -7.20 -7.63 -0.19
C VAL A 397 -6.06 -8.63 -0.04
N TRP A 398 -6.13 -9.51 0.96
CA TRP A 398 -5.06 -10.45 1.22
C TRP A 398 -5.04 -11.56 0.17
N ALA A 399 -4.01 -11.59 -0.67
CA ALA A 399 -3.85 -12.62 -1.70
C ALA A 399 -3.31 -13.96 -1.17
N GLY A 400 -3.05 -14.07 0.14
CA GLY A 400 -2.38 -15.23 0.72
C GLY A 400 -0.87 -15.29 0.46
N PRO A 401 -0.12 -16.12 1.21
CA PRO A 401 1.31 -16.28 1.01
C PRO A 401 1.62 -16.94 -0.34
N SER A 402 2.73 -16.56 -0.96
CA SER A 402 3.18 -17.14 -2.25
C SER A 402 3.73 -18.56 -2.12
N ALA A 403 4.10 -18.98 -0.91
CA ALA A 403 4.58 -20.32 -0.57
C ALA A 403 4.20 -20.70 0.87
N ASN A 404 4.25 -21.98 1.19
CA ASN A 404 4.12 -22.48 2.55
C ASN A 404 5.51 -22.65 3.18
N GLU A 405 5.98 -21.62 3.89
CA GLU A 405 7.33 -21.58 4.47
C GLU A 405 7.58 -22.71 5.47
N HIS A 406 6.58 -23.06 6.28
CA HIS A 406 6.69 -24.15 7.25
C HIS A 406 6.98 -25.48 6.56
N LEU A 407 6.14 -25.84 5.58
CA LEU A 407 6.31 -27.08 4.83
C LEU A 407 7.59 -27.04 4.00
N ALA A 408 7.99 -25.88 3.48
CA ALA A 408 9.27 -25.76 2.77
C ALA A 408 10.44 -26.09 3.70
N LYS A 409 10.41 -25.58 4.94
CA LYS A 409 11.42 -25.87 5.96
C LYS A 409 11.41 -27.33 6.40
N VAL A 410 10.24 -27.93 6.62
CA VAL A 410 10.13 -29.32 7.08
C VAL A 410 10.50 -30.32 5.99
N THR A 411 10.08 -30.06 4.75
CA THR A 411 10.33 -30.96 3.61
C THR A 411 11.67 -30.70 2.92
N GLN A 412 12.30 -29.55 3.16
CA GLN A 412 13.51 -29.08 2.46
C GLN A 412 13.29 -28.99 0.94
N LEU A 413 12.06 -28.68 0.53
CA LEU A 413 11.64 -28.54 -0.87
C LEU A 413 10.79 -27.27 -1.00
N GLU A 414 10.67 -26.72 -2.20
CA GLU A 414 9.69 -25.66 -2.44
C GLU A 414 8.27 -26.18 -2.17
N ALA A 415 7.51 -25.43 -1.40
CA ALA A 415 6.15 -25.77 -1.03
C ALA A 415 5.20 -24.68 -1.54
N PRO A 416 4.50 -24.89 -2.67
CA PRO A 416 3.52 -23.93 -3.16
C PRO A 416 2.31 -23.85 -2.19
N PRO A 417 1.44 -22.83 -2.32
CA PRO A 417 0.21 -22.74 -1.54
C PRO A 417 -0.66 -23.99 -1.70
N LEU A 418 -1.51 -24.28 -0.71
CA LEU A 418 -2.34 -25.49 -0.72
C LEU A 418 -3.33 -25.45 -1.89
N LEU A 419 -4.01 -24.33 -2.10
CA LEU A 419 -4.90 -24.14 -3.25
C LEU A 419 -5.01 -22.65 -3.61
N PHE A 420 -5.33 -22.40 -4.87
CA PHE A 420 -5.71 -21.09 -5.37
C PHE A 420 -7.23 -20.99 -5.44
N ALA A 421 -7.80 -19.93 -4.88
CA ALA A 421 -9.22 -19.60 -4.93
C ALA A 421 -9.42 -18.20 -5.53
N GLU A 422 -10.64 -17.93 -5.99
CA GLU A 422 -11.05 -16.61 -6.47
C GLU A 422 -11.61 -15.81 -5.28
N THR A 423 -11.15 -14.58 -5.04
CA THR A 423 -11.79 -13.65 -4.08
C THR A 423 -12.90 -12.86 -4.76
N SER A 424 -13.52 -11.94 -4.01
CA SER A 424 -14.27 -10.85 -4.62
C SER A 424 -13.33 -9.99 -5.49
N GLY A 425 -13.67 -9.79 -6.76
CA GLY A 425 -12.88 -9.01 -7.72
C GLY A 425 -11.83 -9.83 -8.51
N SER A 426 -10.71 -9.21 -8.83
CA SER A 426 -9.64 -9.78 -9.68
C SER A 426 -8.39 -10.20 -8.90
N THR A 427 -8.46 -10.26 -7.57
CA THR A 427 -7.33 -10.66 -6.73
C THR A 427 -7.39 -12.18 -6.46
N PRO A 428 -6.30 -12.94 -6.67
CA PRO A 428 -6.30 -14.37 -6.37
C PRO A 428 -6.07 -14.60 -4.87
N PHE A 429 -6.69 -15.65 -4.29
CA PHE A 429 -6.41 -16.08 -2.91
C PHE A 429 -5.61 -17.37 -2.88
N ARG A 430 -4.42 -17.29 -2.28
CA ARG A 430 -3.51 -18.41 -2.06
C ARG A 430 -3.73 -18.96 -0.66
N LEU A 431 -4.57 -19.99 -0.56
CA LEU A 431 -4.81 -20.62 0.73
C LEU A 431 -3.56 -21.38 1.18
N SER A 432 -3.03 -21.00 2.35
CA SER A 432 -2.12 -21.82 3.14
C SER A 432 -2.78 -22.11 4.47
N THR A 433 -2.68 -23.35 4.94
CA THR A 433 -3.22 -23.73 6.25
C THR A 433 -2.26 -23.41 7.38
N HIS A 434 -0.97 -23.26 7.11
CA HIS A 434 0.07 -23.10 8.12
C HIS A 434 0.33 -21.61 8.35
N VAL A 435 0.16 -21.16 9.59
CA VAL A 435 0.61 -19.86 10.08
C VAL A 435 1.73 -20.15 11.06
N ASP A 436 2.96 -19.82 10.68
CA ASP A 436 4.22 -20.18 11.36
C ASP A 436 4.51 -21.68 11.49
N ASP A 437 3.67 -22.41 12.24
CA ASP A 437 3.88 -23.83 12.56
C ASP A 437 2.75 -24.76 12.09
N VAL A 438 1.65 -24.87 12.83
CA VAL A 438 0.67 -25.95 12.69
C VAL A 438 -0.54 -25.51 11.89
N GLY A 439 -0.92 -26.32 10.90
CA GLY A 439 -2.04 -26.03 10.01
C GLY A 439 -3.43 -26.45 10.51
N HIS A 440 -3.82 -26.09 11.73
CA HIS A 440 -5.16 -26.41 12.26
C HIS A 440 -6.27 -25.60 11.56
N MET A 441 -7.37 -26.26 11.20
CA MET A 441 -8.48 -25.66 10.49
C MET A 441 -9.83 -26.16 11.01
N LEU A 442 -10.79 -25.25 11.17
CA LEU A 442 -12.19 -25.55 11.46
C LEU A 442 -13.07 -25.08 10.29
N ILE A 443 -13.89 -25.97 9.75
CA ILE A 443 -14.82 -25.66 8.65
C ILE A 443 -16.26 -25.77 9.17
N VAL A 444 -17.01 -24.66 9.13
CA VAL A 444 -18.40 -24.57 9.59
C VAL A 444 -19.29 -24.12 8.44
N GLY A 445 -20.50 -24.68 8.35
CA GLY A 445 -21.48 -24.28 7.34
C GLY A 445 -22.72 -25.18 7.36
N PRO A 446 -23.84 -24.75 6.75
CA PRO A 446 -25.07 -25.54 6.73
C PRO A 446 -24.94 -26.82 5.89
N THR A 447 -25.88 -27.75 6.05
CA THR A 447 -25.95 -28.95 5.21
C THR A 447 -26.16 -28.54 3.74
N GLY A 448 -25.47 -29.21 2.82
CA GLY A 448 -25.54 -28.89 1.38
C GLY A 448 -24.63 -27.76 0.89
N ALA A 449 -23.93 -27.04 1.79
CA ALA A 449 -23.03 -25.93 1.40
C ALA A 449 -21.67 -26.37 0.80
N GLY A 450 -21.49 -27.65 0.48
CA GLY A 450 -20.25 -28.15 -0.13
C GLY A 450 -19.08 -28.46 0.83
N LYS A 451 -19.30 -28.51 2.15
CA LYS A 451 -18.23 -28.81 3.14
C LYS A 451 -17.41 -30.08 2.83
N SER A 452 -18.09 -31.19 2.51
CA SER A 452 -17.41 -32.44 2.18
C SER A 452 -16.61 -32.35 0.89
N VAL A 453 -17.09 -31.58 -0.09
CA VAL A 453 -16.37 -31.32 -1.34
C VAL A 453 -15.09 -30.52 -1.07
N LEU A 454 -15.17 -29.49 -0.23
CA LEU A 454 -14.00 -28.70 0.18
C LEU A 454 -12.97 -29.56 0.92
N LEU A 455 -13.39 -30.40 1.86
CA LEU A 455 -12.48 -31.30 2.59
C LEU A 455 -11.80 -32.32 1.66
N ALA A 456 -12.54 -32.90 0.71
CA ALA A 456 -11.98 -33.79 -0.29
C ALA A 456 -10.97 -33.07 -1.21
N LEU A 457 -11.28 -31.84 -1.62
CA LEU A 457 -10.37 -31.00 -2.39
C LEU A 457 -9.10 -30.72 -1.60
N ILE A 458 -9.21 -30.27 -0.34
CA ILE A 458 -8.06 -30.02 0.53
C ILE A 458 -7.18 -31.28 0.66
N ALA A 459 -7.80 -32.45 0.86
CA ALA A 459 -7.07 -33.71 0.95
C ALA A 459 -6.29 -34.04 -0.32
N MET A 460 -6.91 -33.91 -1.50
CA MET A 460 -6.24 -34.12 -2.79
C MET A 460 -5.12 -33.10 -3.02
N GLN A 461 -5.38 -31.83 -2.74
CA GLN A 461 -4.40 -30.76 -2.93
C GLN A 461 -3.20 -30.90 -1.99
N PHE A 462 -3.42 -31.37 -0.76
CA PHE A 462 -2.35 -31.63 0.21
C PHE A 462 -1.36 -32.71 -0.27
N ARG A 463 -1.76 -33.60 -1.19
CA ARG A 463 -0.88 -34.61 -1.80
C ARG A 463 0.27 -34.02 -2.63
N ARG A 464 0.22 -32.72 -2.96
CA ARG A 464 1.34 -32.01 -3.63
C ARG A 464 2.61 -31.97 -2.78
N TYR A 465 2.48 -32.02 -1.46
CA TYR A 465 3.62 -31.98 -0.56
C TYR A 465 4.27 -33.35 -0.44
N GLY A 466 5.60 -33.38 -0.51
CA GLY A 466 6.37 -34.61 -0.39
C GLY A 466 6.06 -35.36 0.92
N ARG A 467 5.81 -36.66 0.83
CA ARG A 467 5.51 -37.54 1.97
C ARG A 467 4.22 -37.18 2.74
N ALA A 468 3.31 -36.43 2.14
CA ALA A 468 2.01 -36.11 2.74
C ALA A 468 1.23 -37.39 3.09
N GLN A 469 0.75 -37.47 4.33
CA GLN A 469 -0.17 -38.50 4.80
C GLN A 469 -1.50 -37.86 5.16
N VAL A 470 -2.61 -38.47 4.70
CA VAL A 470 -3.96 -37.97 4.95
C VAL A 470 -4.76 -39.07 5.64
N TYR A 471 -5.28 -38.75 6.83
CA TYR A 471 -6.16 -39.63 7.59
C TYR A 471 -7.52 -38.95 7.74
N VAL A 472 -8.60 -39.65 7.39
CA VAL A 472 -9.96 -39.09 7.40
C VAL A 472 -10.88 -39.97 8.23
N PHE A 473 -11.50 -39.38 9.25
CA PHE A 473 -12.63 -39.97 9.95
C PHE A 473 -13.92 -39.53 9.26
N ASP A 474 -14.40 -40.35 8.34
CA ASP A 474 -15.49 -39.99 7.43
C ASP A 474 -16.85 -40.49 7.94
N LYS A 475 -17.64 -39.58 8.52
CA LYS A 475 -19.02 -39.85 8.89
C LYS A 475 -19.93 -39.64 7.68
N GLY A 476 -20.33 -40.74 7.03
CA GLY A 476 -21.28 -40.72 5.91
C GLY A 476 -20.68 -41.08 4.54
N ASN A 477 -19.48 -41.67 4.51
CA ASN A 477 -18.80 -42.13 3.29
C ASN A 477 -18.59 -41.03 2.23
N SER A 478 -18.49 -39.77 2.66
CA SER A 478 -18.36 -38.60 1.78
C SER A 478 -16.96 -38.43 1.18
N ALA A 479 -15.92 -38.91 1.86
CA ALA A 479 -14.54 -38.90 1.42
C ALA A 479 -14.14 -40.19 0.66
N ARG A 480 -14.95 -41.25 0.72
CA ARG A 480 -14.65 -42.55 0.11
C ARG A 480 -14.17 -42.45 -1.34
N ALA A 481 -14.87 -41.68 -2.18
CA ALA A 481 -14.49 -41.53 -3.59
C ALA A 481 -13.11 -40.89 -3.75
N ALA A 482 -12.83 -39.82 -3.00
CA ALA A 482 -11.54 -39.14 -3.01
C ALA A 482 -10.41 -40.04 -2.50
N THR A 483 -10.65 -40.78 -1.40
CA THR A 483 -9.69 -41.72 -0.83
C THR A 483 -9.29 -42.79 -1.84
N LEU A 484 -10.27 -43.44 -2.49
CA LEU A 484 -10.01 -44.47 -3.49
C LEU A 484 -9.32 -43.90 -4.74
N ALA A 485 -9.71 -42.71 -5.19
CA ALA A 485 -9.11 -42.05 -6.34
C ALA A 485 -7.62 -41.70 -6.12
N MET A 486 -7.24 -41.34 -4.88
CA MET A 486 -5.85 -41.13 -4.47
C MET A 486 -5.08 -42.45 -4.20
N GLY A 487 -5.67 -43.61 -4.50
CA GLY A 487 -5.08 -44.93 -4.24
C GLY A 487 -5.01 -45.31 -2.76
N GLY A 488 -5.78 -44.64 -1.90
CA GLY A 488 -5.86 -44.93 -0.47
C GLY A 488 -6.85 -46.05 -0.11
N GLU A 489 -6.85 -46.44 1.15
CA GLU A 489 -7.78 -47.43 1.69
C GLU A 489 -8.93 -46.77 2.45
N HIS A 490 -10.14 -47.32 2.32
CA HIS A 490 -11.31 -46.87 3.07
C HIS A 490 -11.90 -48.05 3.85
N HIS A 491 -11.90 -47.94 5.18
CA HIS A 491 -12.37 -48.98 6.09
C HIS A 491 -13.71 -48.59 6.71
N ALA A 492 -14.75 -49.40 6.50
CA ALA A 492 -16.07 -49.18 7.11
C ALA A 492 -16.06 -49.69 8.56
N LEU A 493 -15.97 -48.77 9.52
CA LEU A 493 -15.95 -49.11 10.94
C LEU A 493 -17.35 -49.53 11.41
N GLY A 494 -17.46 -50.71 12.00
CA GLY A 494 -18.67 -51.18 12.69
C GLY A 494 -19.76 -51.84 11.83
N ALA A 495 -19.56 -51.99 10.51
CA ALA A 495 -20.54 -52.64 9.65
C ALA A 495 -20.49 -54.17 9.76
N ASP A 496 -19.29 -54.79 9.71
CA ASP A 496 -19.17 -56.24 9.50
C ASP A 496 -18.10 -56.93 10.39
N GLY A 497 -17.61 -56.28 11.46
CA GLY A 497 -16.67 -56.88 12.41
C GLY A 497 -15.24 -57.16 11.90
N SER A 498 -14.89 -56.71 10.69
CA SER A 498 -13.60 -56.99 10.02
C SER A 498 -12.43 -56.12 10.49
N LEU A 499 -12.68 -54.89 10.93
CA LEU A 499 -11.66 -53.96 11.44
C LEU A 499 -12.13 -53.33 12.75
N ALA A 500 -11.32 -53.45 13.81
CA ALA A 500 -11.60 -52.89 15.13
C ALA A 500 -10.38 -52.16 15.68
N PHE A 501 -10.58 -50.95 16.23
CA PHE A 501 -9.52 -50.26 16.95
C PHE A 501 -9.36 -50.86 18.36
N GLN A 502 -8.12 -51.12 18.75
CA GLN A 502 -7.77 -51.57 20.09
C GLN A 502 -6.93 -50.49 20.80
N PRO A 503 -7.54 -49.36 21.22
CA PRO A 503 -6.80 -48.25 21.82
C PRO A 503 -6.10 -48.62 23.14
N LEU A 504 -6.52 -49.70 23.80
CA LEU A 504 -5.94 -50.21 25.05
C LEU A 504 -4.89 -51.30 24.85
N ARG A 505 -4.56 -51.69 23.61
CA ARG A 505 -3.70 -52.87 23.34
C ARG A 505 -2.35 -52.81 24.06
N ASN A 506 -1.79 -51.61 24.18
CA ASN A 506 -0.46 -51.38 24.76
C ASN A 506 -0.52 -50.51 26.03
N ILE A 507 -1.66 -50.45 26.73
CA ILE A 507 -1.81 -49.59 27.91
C ILE A 507 -0.90 -50.00 29.09
N GLY A 508 -0.35 -51.22 29.07
CA GLY A 508 0.59 -51.74 30.05
C GLY A 508 2.07 -51.70 29.62
N ASP A 509 2.39 -51.19 28.43
CA ASP A 509 3.76 -51.21 27.86
C ASP A 509 4.55 -49.92 28.16
N HIS A 510 4.21 -49.22 29.25
CA HIS A 510 4.88 -48.00 29.71
C HIS A 510 5.85 -48.24 30.87
#